data_AF-A0A4V3WW69-F1
#
_entry.id   AF-A0A4V3WW69-F1
#
_cell.length_a   1.000
_cell.length_b   1.000
_cell.length_c   1.000
_cell.angle_alpha   90.00
_cell.angle_beta   90.00
_cell.angle_gamma   90.00
#
_symmetry.space_group_name_H-M   'P 1'
#
loop_
_entity.id
_entity.type
_entity.pdbx_description
1 polymer ?
#
loop_
_entity_poly.entity_id
_entity_poly.type
_entity_poly.pdbx_seq_one_letter_code
_entity_poly.pdbx_strand_id
1 'polypeptide(L)'
;MEVQIDASLEQSENIIADDVDAWMLHSQTIATIMSNRMEQLGMTQKALAMKMNCSQQYISKVLKGRENLSLETLCKIEKALDVKILNSNIKVK
;
A
#
# COMPACT_ATOMS: atom_id res chain seq x y z
N MET A 1 -53.58 21.67 3.22
CA MET A 1 -53.25 20.73 2.14
C MET A 1 -51.76 20.87 1.91
N GLU A 2 -50.98 19.91 2.41
CA GLU A 2 -49.53 19.85 2.18
C GLU A 2 -49.28 19.50 0.72
N VAL A 3 -48.29 20.17 0.10
CA VAL A 3 -47.46 19.53 -0.91
C VAL A 3 -46.03 19.88 -0.54
N GLN A 4 -45.35 18.87 -0.03
CA GLN A 4 -43.97 18.88 0.45
C GLN A 4 -43.03 19.22 -0.70
N ILE A 5 -42.09 20.13 -0.44
CA ILE A 5 -40.96 20.38 -1.33
C ILE A 5 -40.06 19.14 -1.22
N ASP A 6 -40.13 18.28 -2.24
CA ASP A 6 -39.34 17.06 -2.31
C ASP A 6 -37.88 17.40 -2.57
N ALA A 7 -37.11 17.52 -1.48
CA ALA A 7 -35.68 17.75 -1.47
C ALA A 7 -34.88 16.45 -1.73
N SER A 8 -35.29 15.63 -2.71
CA SER A 8 -34.72 14.29 -2.95
C SER A 8 -33.87 14.15 -4.22
N LEU A 9 -33.33 15.23 -4.79
CA LEU A 9 -32.49 15.14 -6.01
C LEU A 9 -31.05 15.67 -5.86
N GLU A 10 -30.50 15.71 -4.64
CA GLU A 10 -29.09 16.07 -4.41
C GLU A 10 -28.28 15.02 -3.61
N GLN A 11 -28.72 13.76 -3.57
CA GLN A 11 -28.03 12.71 -2.79
C GLN A 11 -27.47 11.54 -3.60
N SER A 12 -27.26 11.69 -4.91
CA SER A 12 -26.75 10.58 -5.75
C SER A 12 -25.30 10.73 -6.26
N GLU A 13 -24.47 11.61 -5.69
CA GLU A 13 -23.09 11.81 -6.18
C GLU A 13 -21.99 11.74 -5.11
N ASN A 14 -22.17 11.01 -3.99
CA ASN A 14 -21.10 10.99 -2.96
C ASN A 14 -20.86 9.64 -2.25
N ILE A 15 -20.85 8.53 -2.99
CA ILE A 15 -20.58 7.19 -2.41
C ILE A 15 -19.29 6.54 -2.95
N ILE A 16 -18.57 7.12 -3.93
CA ILE A 16 -17.45 6.43 -4.63
C ILE A 16 -16.18 7.28 -4.73
N ALA A 17 -15.76 7.93 -3.63
CA ALA A 17 -14.48 8.65 -3.59
C ALA A 17 -13.50 8.17 -2.49
N ASP A 18 -13.97 7.42 -1.47
CA ASP A 18 -13.16 7.16 -0.28
C ASP A 18 -12.34 5.85 -0.30
N ASP A 19 -12.66 4.87 -1.16
CA ASP A 19 -12.00 3.55 -1.17
C ASP A 19 -10.98 3.36 -2.31
N VAL A 20 -11.00 4.22 -3.34
CA VAL A 20 -10.19 4.04 -4.56
C VAL A 20 -8.68 4.23 -4.33
N ASP A 21 -8.24 4.90 -3.26
CA ASP A 21 -6.80 5.21 -3.08
C ASP A 21 -6.16 4.76 -1.76
N ALA A 22 -6.88 4.13 -0.83
CA ALA A 22 -6.28 3.72 0.45
C ALA A 22 -5.20 2.64 0.27
N TRP A 23 -5.50 1.59 -0.50
CA TRP A 23 -4.53 0.54 -0.82
C TRP A 23 -3.33 1.10 -1.61
N MET A 24 -3.56 2.11 -2.44
CA MET A 24 -2.54 2.77 -3.26
C MET A 24 -1.58 3.57 -2.36
N LEU A 25 -2.12 4.32 -1.40
CA LEU A 25 -1.34 5.01 -0.37
C LEU A 25 -0.53 4.03 0.46
N HIS A 26 -1.09 2.88 0.83
CA HIS A 26 -0.35 1.82 1.52
C HIS A 26 0.80 1.28 0.66
N SER A 27 0.56 1.02 -0.63
CA SER A 27 1.62 0.56 -1.56
C SER A 27 2.76 1.58 -1.68
N GLN A 28 2.44 2.87 -1.80
CA GLN A 28 3.44 3.96 -1.82
C GLN A 28 4.20 4.09 -0.49
N THR A 29 3.51 3.94 0.63
CA THR A 29 4.12 3.96 1.97
C THR A 29 5.15 2.83 2.09
N ILE A 30 4.79 1.63 1.62
CA ILE A 30 5.69 0.47 1.60
C ILE A 30 6.90 0.74 0.70
N ALA A 31 6.69 1.28 -0.50
CA ALA A 31 7.78 1.64 -1.41
C ALA A 31 8.75 2.66 -0.79
N THR A 32 8.22 3.63 -0.03
CA THR A 32 9.02 4.64 0.68
C THR A 32 9.85 4.01 1.80
N ILE A 33 9.23 3.17 2.63
CA ILE A 33 9.94 2.41 3.69
C ILE A 33 11.06 1.57 3.09
N MET A 34 10.76 0.86 1.99
CA MET A 34 11.76 0.04 1.29
C MET A 34 12.92 0.87 0.75
N SER A 35 12.63 1.99 0.07
CA SER A 35 13.65 2.87 -0.52
C SER A 35 14.58 3.42 0.55
N ASN A 36 14.02 3.98 1.62
CA ASN A 36 14.79 4.55 2.73
C ASN A 36 15.66 3.49 3.40
N ARG A 37 15.13 2.30 3.61
CA ARG A 37 15.90 1.23 4.25
C ARG A 37 17.00 0.69 3.35
N MET A 38 16.74 0.56 2.05
CA MET A 38 17.75 0.19 1.09
C MET A 38 18.91 1.19 1.07
N GLU A 39 18.61 2.49 1.12
CA GLU A 39 19.63 3.55 1.21
C GLU A 39 20.48 3.41 2.48
N GLN A 40 19.85 3.26 3.64
CA GLN A 40 20.55 3.06 4.92
C GLN A 40 21.47 1.84 4.94
N LEU A 41 21.09 0.78 4.21
CA LEU A 41 21.86 -0.46 4.12
C LEU A 41 22.89 -0.44 2.97
N GLY A 42 22.92 0.60 2.13
CA GLY A 42 23.70 0.61 0.88
C GLY A 42 23.28 -0.50 -0.09
N MET A 43 22.03 -0.95 -0.03
CA MET A 43 21.53 -2.11 -0.74
C MET A 43 20.95 -1.75 -2.11
N THR A 44 21.38 -2.45 -3.16
CA THR A 44 20.81 -2.30 -4.50
C THR A 44 19.52 -3.12 -4.68
N GLN A 45 18.69 -2.76 -5.67
CA GLN A 45 17.50 -3.56 -6.04
C GLN A 45 17.86 -5.01 -6.39
N LYS A 46 19.02 -5.23 -7.04
CA LYS A 46 19.52 -6.57 -7.38
C LYS A 46 19.84 -7.37 -6.12
N ALA A 47 20.51 -6.75 -5.14
CA ALA A 47 20.82 -7.39 -3.86
C ALA A 47 19.55 -7.76 -3.08
N LEU A 48 18.57 -6.85 -3.03
CA LEU A 48 17.29 -7.13 -2.39
C LEU A 48 16.54 -8.28 -3.10
N ALA A 49 16.51 -8.28 -4.43
CA ALA A 49 15.88 -9.33 -5.23
C ALA A 49 16.48 -10.72 -4.93
N MET A 50 17.81 -10.82 -4.84
CA MET A 50 18.49 -12.06 -4.45
C MET A 50 18.10 -12.48 -3.02
N LYS A 51 18.07 -11.56 -2.06
CA LYS A 51 17.69 -11.85 -0.67
C LYS A 51 16.22 -12.29 -0.53
N MET A 52 15.33 -11.76 -1.37
CA MET A 52 13.91 -12.12 -1.43
C MET A 52 13.63 -13.33 -2.32
N ASN A 53 14.64 -13.88 -3.01
CA ASN A 53 14.50 -14.92 -4.03
C ASN A 53 13.44 -14.57 -5.10
N CYS A 54 13.52 -13.36 -5.64
CA CYS A 54 12.61 -12.87 -6.68
C CYS A 54 13.38 -12.16 -7.81
N SER A 55 12.66 -11.68 -8.82
CA SER A 55 13.28 -10.91 -9.90
C SER A 55 13.56 -9.47 -9.48
N GLN A 56 14.60 -8.86 -10.06
CA GLN A 56 14.89 -7.43 -9.87
C GLN A 56 13.76 -6.56 -10.44
N GLN A 57 13.12 -7.00 -11.53
CA GLN A 57 11.98 -6.33 -12.13
C GLN A 57 10.79 -6.28 -11.17
N TYR A 58 10.59 -7.33 -10.38
CA TYR A 58 9.57 -7.32 -9.33
C TYR A 58 9.87 -6.24 -8.29
N ILE A 59 11.10 -6.19 -7.77
CA ILE A 59 11.52 -5.12 -6.84
C ILE A 59 11.30 -3.73 -7.44
N SER A 60 11.64 -3.53 -8.72
CA SER A 60 11.39 -2.26 -9.41
C SER A 60 9.90 -1.89 -9.45
N LYS A 61 9.01 -2.86 -9.67
CA LYS A 61 7.57 -2.64 -9.62
C LYS A 61 7.09 -2.27 -8.22
N VAL A 62 7.55 -3.00 -7.20
CA VAL A 62 7.21 -2.69 -5.80
C VAL A 62 7.63 -1.27 -5.42
N LEU A 63 8.83 -0.86 -5.82
CA LEU A 63 9.35 0.50 -5.55
C LEU A 63 8.63 1.62 -6.33
N LYS A 64 7.81 1.30 -7.34
CA LYS A 64 6.90 2.28 -7.96
C LYS A 64 5.67 2.55 -7.09
N GLY A 65 5.44 1.76 -6.04
CA GLY A 65 4.33 1.93 -5.10
C GLY A 65 2.95 1.70 -5.73
N ARG A 66 2.87 0.84 -6.76
CA ARG A 66 1.63 0.52 -7.49
C ARG A 66 1.26 -0.96 -7.43
N GLU A 67 1.87 -1.69 -6.51
CA GLU A 67 1.70 -3.14 -6.41
C GLU A 67 0.76 -3.47 -5.26
N ASN A 68 -0.19 -4.37 -5.52
CA ASN A 68 -0.98 -5.01 -4.49
C ASN A 68 -0.20 -6.22 -3.95
N LEU A 69 0.51 -6.01 -2.85
CA LEU A 69 1.42 -6.98 -2.26
C LEU A 69 0.65 -7.98 -1.41
N SER A 70 0.95 -9.28 -1.56
CA SER A 70 0.46 -10.29 -0.63
C SER A 70 1.11 -10.12 0.74
N LEU A 71 0.42 -10.57 1.80
CA LEU A 71 0.98 -10.59 3.16
C LEU A 71 2.29 -11.38 3.22
N GLU A 72 2.42 -12.47 2.46
CA GLU A 72 3.66 -13.24 2.36
C GLU A 72 4.82 -12.38 1.83
N THR A 73 4.58 -11.60 0.77
CA THR A 73 5.58 -10.68 0.23
C THR A 73 5.96 -9.62 1.27
N LEU A 74 4.99 -9.04 1.98
CA LEU A 74 5.27 -8.06 3.04
C LEU A 74 6.17 -8.67 4.12
N CYS A 75 5.87 -9.88 4.58
CA CYS A 75 6.73 -10.61 5.52
C CYS A 75 8.15 -10.86 4.98
N LYS A 76 8.30 -11.14 3.68
CA LYS A 76 9.63 -11.29 3.04
C LYS A 76 10.37 -9.96 3.01
N ILE A 77 9.69 -8.85 2.74
CA ILE A 77 10.27 -7.50 2.75
C ILE A 77 10.74 -7.15 4.17
N GLU A 78 9.88 -7.33 5.18
CA GLU A 78 10.20 -7.09 6.59
C GLU A 78 11.49 -7.84 7.00
N LYS A 79 11.60 -9.12 6.65
CA LYS A 79 12.79 -9.94 6.94
C LYS A 79 14.03 -9.53 6.12
N ALA A 80 13.85 -9.19 4.84
CA ALA A 80 14.96 -8.87 3.96
C ALA A 80 15.60 -7.52 4.32
N LEU A 81 14.77 -6.54 4.71
CA LEU A 81 15.20 -5.18 5.00
C LEU A 81 15.30 -4.88 6.50
N ASP A 82 14.89 -5.81 7.37
CA ASP A 82 14.85 -5.61 8.82
C ASP A 82 14.02 -4.37 9.19
N VAL A 83 12.76 -4.38 8.76
CA VAL A 83 11.77 -3.30 8.97
C VAL A 83 10.44 -3.88 9.41
N LYS A 84 9.61 -3.04 10.02
CA LYS A 84 8.22 -3.37 10.34
C LYS A 84 7.27 -2.57 9.45
N ILE A 85 6.44 -3.27 8.69
CA ILE A 85 5.44 -2.72 7.77
C ILE A 85 4.04 -3.00 8.29
N LEU A 86 3.78 -4.25 8.71
CA LEU A 86 2.46 -4.67 9.16
C LEU A 86 2.27 -4.30 10.64
N ASN A 87 1.32 -3.41 10.92
CA ASN A 87 0.92 -3.07 12.28
C ASN A 87 -0.20 -3.99 12.75
N SER A 88 -0.05 -4.60 13.94
CA SER A 88 -1.05 -5.49 14.52
C SER A 88 -2.22 -4.77 15.21
N ASN A 89 -2.30 -3.43 15.13
CA ASN A 89 -3.39 -2.64 15.71
C ASN A 89 -4.67 -2.70 14.86
N ILE A 90 -5.17 -3.91 14.62
CA ILE A 90 -6.49 -4.13 14.03
C ILE A 90 -7.52 -3.81 15.10
N LYS A 91 -8.16 -2.64 14.99
CA LYS A 91 -9.33 -2.30 15.81
C LYS A 91 -10.52 -3.10 15.28
N VAL A 92 -10.83 -4.20 15.96
CA VAL A 92 -12.12 -4.89 15.75
C VAL A 92 -13.20 -3.95 16.29
N LYS A 93 -14.14 -3.57 15.41
CA LYS A 93 -15.34 -2.80 15.80
C LYS A 93 -16.31 -3.70 16.56
#